data_AF-A0A661ASW4-F1
#
_entry.id   AF-A0A661ASW4-F1
#
_cell.length_a   1.000
_cell.length_b   1.000
_cell.length_c   1.000
_cell.angle_alpha   90.00
_cell.angle_beta   90.00
_cell.angle_gamma   90.00
#
_symmetry.space_group_name_H-M   'P 1'
#
loop_
_entity.id
_entity.type
_entity.pdbx_description
1 polymer ?
#
loop_
_entity_poly.entity_id
_entity_poly.type
_entity_poly.pdbx_seq_one_letter_code
_entity_poly.pdbx_strand_id
1 'polypeptide(L)'
;MFWFLLAVYEIPVEGDVGVFMEGDSVSYVEVYYSVPSACLTYEKKGGRYRARYFVDFRVKNLDGEGELFHRFPKLSFVNSPQDAKERQLEAVDVLSVSLLCGRHYLLSVEVEDSISGRKGCWEDTLFLPPWKGPSMSSIQISYYLKQEEGRVFPIPYPGRKFGGRRRILCYYLELYNLKGEVELAYFILSESGDTIQRIKERKLLSSGNLVDAGGINIVALKPGTYRLLARAKAGG
;
A
#
# COMPACT_ATOMS: atom_id res chain seq x y z
N MET A 1 13.39 4.09 -39.37
CA MET A 1 13.37 5.23 -38.42
C MET A 1 12.36 4.86 -37.33
N PHE A 2 12.83 4.30 -36.22
CA PHE A 2 11.97 3.95 -35.09
C PHE A 2 11.88 5.18 -34.19
N TRP A 3 10.69 5.78 -34.13
CA TRP A 3 10.39 6.80 -33.13
C TRP A 3 10.16 6.09 -31.80
N PHE A 4 11.11 6.19 -30.88
CA PHE A 4 10.85 5.86 -29.48
C PHE A 4 10.14 7.06 -28.85
N LEU A 5 8.82 6.99 -28.74
CA LEU A 5 8.07 7.85 -27.84
C LEU A 5 8.37 7.36 -26.42
N LEU A 6 9.31 8.02 -25.74
CA LEU A 6 9.43 7.89 -24.29
C LEU A 6 8.14 8.46 -23.69
N ALA A 7 7.33 7.60 -23.08
CA ALA A 7 6.23 8.07 -22.24
C ALA A 7 6.84 8.87 -21.08
N VAL A 8 6.65 10.19 -21.10
CA VAL A 8 7.07 11.05 -19.99
C VAL A 8 5.94 11.01 -18.96
N TYR A 9 6.17 10.31 -17.86
CA TYR A 9 5.27 10.33 -16.72
C TYR A 9 5.54 11.59 -15.89
N GLU A 10 4.52 12.45 -15.78
CA GLU A 10 4.57 13.75 -15.11
C GLU A 10 3.80 13.78 -13.78
N ILE A 11 2.93 12.80 -13.55
CA ILE A 11 2.21 12.63 -12.29
C ILE A 11 2.99 11.59 -11.47
N PRO A 12 3.55 11.95 -10.30
CA PRO A 12 4.27 11.00 -9.46
C PRO A 12 3.26 10.16 -8.67
N VAL A 13 2.77 9.09 -9.29
CA VAL A 13 1.91 8.10 -8.64
C VAL A 13 2.77 7.26 -7.71
N GLU A 14 2.34 7.13 -6.46
CA GLU A 14 2.99 6.25 -5.48
C GLU A 14 2.06 5.09 -5.18
N GLY A 15 2.61 3.92 -4.87
CA GLY A 15 1.82 2.72 -4.64
C GLY A 15 2.43 1.77 -3.63
N ASP A 16 1.57 0.90 -3.09
CA ASP A 16 1.91 -0.10 -2.09
C ASP A 16 1.10 -1.41 -2.25
N VAL A 17 1.82 -2.51 -1.96
CA VAL A 17 1.57 -3.95 -1.92
C VAL A 17 0.94 -4.57 -0.67
N GLY A 18 -0.38 -4.72 -0.55
CA GLY A 18 -1.00 -5.60 0.46
C GLY A 18 -1.22 -7.02 -0.06
N VAL A 19 -0.72 -8.05 0.62
CA VAL A 19 -0.97 -9.46 0.26
C VAL A 19 -1.50 -10.20 1.48
N PHE A 20 -2.71 -10.76 1.34
CA PHE A 20 -3.47 -11.42 2.39
C PHE A 20 -3.91 -12.82 1.95
N MET A 21 -4.15 -13.70 2.91
CA MET A 21 -4.61 -15.06 2.61
C MET A 21 -6.12 -15.06 2.34
N GLU A 22 -6.53 -15.54 1.17
CA GLU A 22 -7.95 -15.83 0.86
C GLU A 22 -8.25 -17.33 0.96
N GLY A 23 -7.28 -18.16 0.55
CA GLY A 23 -7.27 -19.61 0.74
C GLY A 23 -5.87 -20.18 0.47
N ASP A 24 -5.68 -21.48 0.65
CA ASP A 24 -4.34 -22.10 0.60
C ASP A 24 -3.57 -21.86 -0.72
N SER A 25 -4.28 -21.69 -1.83
CA SER A 25 -3.72 -21.45 -3.16
C SER A 25 -4.11 -20.09 -3.77
N VAL A 26 -4.74 -19.20 -3.01
CA VAL A 26 -5.23 -17.89 -3.50
C VAL A 26 -4.88 -16.80 -2.50
N SER A 27 -4.29 -15.72 -3.00
CA SER A 27 -4.04 -14.52 -2.20
C SER A 27 -5.02 -13.43 -2.60
N TYR A 28 -5.57 -12.75 -1.61
CA TYR A 28 -6.25 -11.47 -1.80
C TYR A 28 -5.19 -10.37 -1.82
N VAL A 29 -5.07 -9.66 -2.94
CA VAL A 29 -4.07 -8.62 -3.14
C VAL A 29 -4.74 -7.27 -3.20
N GLU A 30 -4.29 -6.34 -2.36
CA GLU A 30 -4.69 -4.94 -2.36
C GLU A 30 -3.54 -4.07 -2.89
N VAL A 31 -3.84 -3.27 -3.90
CA VAL A 31 -2.94 -2.25 -4.44
C VAL A 31 -3.44 -0.90 -3.97
N TYR A 32 -2.72 -0.31 -3.03
CA TYR A 32 -2.97 1.04 -2.57
C TYR A 32 -2.20 2.00 -3.46
N TYR A 33 -2.80 3.11 -3.88
CA TYR A 33 -2.11 4.12 -4.66
C TYR A 33 -2.51 5.53 -4.24
N SER A 34 -1.61 6.48 -4.46
CA SER A 34 -1.83 7.89 -4.18
C SER A 34 -1.46 8.76 -5.36
N VAL A 35 -2.33 9.73 -5.64
CA VAL A 35 -2.14 10.74 -6.68
C VAL A 35 -2.02 12.11 -6.00
N PRO A 36 -0.87 12.81 -6.13
CA PRO A 36 -0.73 14.15 -5.61
C PRO A 36 -1.76 15.08 -6.24
N SER A 37 -2.62 15.65 -5.38
CA SER A 37 -3.74 16.47 -5.84
C SER A 37 -3.24 17.70 -6.59
N ALA A 38 -2.05 18.22 -6.28
CA ALA A 38 -1.43 19.34 -6.97
C ALA A 38 -1.01 19.05 -8.43
N CYS A 39 -0.90 17.77 -8.80
CA CYS A 39 -0.56 17.34 -10.15
C CYS A 39 -1.78 17.18 -11.06
N LEU A 40 -3.00 17.30 -10.54
CA LEU A 40 -4.23 17.22 -11.32
C LEU A 40 -4.68 18.60 -11.82
N THR A 41 -5.43 18.64 -12.92
CA THR A 41 -5.96 19.88 -13.48
C THR A 41 -7.40 20.09 -13.01
N TYR A 42 -7.68 21.25 -12.42
CA TYR A 42 -8.98 21.53 -11.82
C TYR A 42 -9.79 22.59 -12.56
N GLU A 43 -11.09 22.33 -12.68
CA GLU A 43 -12.09 23.30 -13.10
C GLU A 43 -12.87 23.79 -11.88
N LYS A 44 -13.14 25.09 -11.80
CA LYS A 44 -13.99 25.66 -10.76
C LYS A 44 -15.46 25.48 -11.14
N LYS A 45 -16.22 24.72 -10.35
CA LYS A 45 -17.66 24.50 -10.57
C LYS A 45 -18.40 24.48 -9.24
N GLY A 46 -19.42 25.33 -9.09
CA GLY A 46 -20.24 25.39 -7.86
C GLY A 46 -19.45 25.76 -6.60
N GLY A 47 -18.48 26.65 -6.72
CA GLY A 47 -17.66 27.11 -5.58
C GLY A 47 -16.56 26.15 -5.11
N ARG A 48 -16.43 24.96 -5.72
CA ARG A 48 -15.35 24.00 -5.46
C ARG A 48 -14.51 23.77 -6.72
N TYR A 49 -13.27 23.35 -6.53
CA TYR A 49 -12.40 22.92 -7.63
C TYR A 49 -12.53 21.41 -7.78
N ARG A 50 -12.77 20.95 -9.01
CA ARG A 50 -12.94 19.53 -9.35
C ARG A 50 -11.99 19.13 -10.46
N ALA A 51 -11.27 18.03 -10.26
CA ALA A 51 -10.48 17.36 -11.29
C ALA A 51 -11.13 16.04 -11.70
N ARG A 52 -10.95 15.66 -12.97
CA ARG A 52 -11.36 14.37 -13.54
C ARG A 52 -10.10 13.66 -14.01
N TYR A 53 -9.99 12.38 -13.69
CA TYR A 53 -8.89 11.54 -14.14
C TYR A 53 -9.36 10.10 -14.31
N PHE A 54 -8.59 9.33 -15.07
CA PHE A 54 -8.77 7.89 -15.20
C PHE A 54 -7.68 7.16 -14.44
N VAL A 55 -8.04 5.98 -13.92
CA VAL A 55 -7.11 5.04 -13.32
C VAL A 55 -7.20 3.73 -14.08
N ASP A 56 -6.11 3.35 -14.72
CA ASP A 56 -5.92 2.10 -15.45
C ASP A 56 -5.19 1.13 -14.52
N PHE A 57 -5.86 0.06 -14.10
CA PHE A 57 -5.31 -1.00 -13.28
C PHE A 57 -5.03 -2.22 -14.15
N ARG A 58 -3.77 -2.70 -14.14
CA ARG A 58 -3.38 -3.93 -14.84
C ARG A 58 -2.72 -4.92 -13.91
N VAL A 59 -3.01 -6.19 -14.15
CA VAL A 59 -2.34 -7.32 -13.50
C VAL A 59 -1.93 -8.31 -14.57
N LYS A 60 -0.63 -8.45 -14.80
CA LYS A 60 -0.08 -9.38 -15.79
C LYS A 60 0.57 -10.56 -15.09
N ASN A 61 0.12 -11.76 -15.40
CA ASN A 61 0.83 -12.99 -15.02
C ASN A 61 2.13 -13.07 -15.83
N LEU A 62 3.27 -13.13 -15.15
CA LEU A 62 4.58 -13.19 -15.81
C LEU A 62 5.02 -14.63 -16.13
N ASP A 63 4.40 -15.63 -15.52
CA ASP A 63 4.74 -17.04 -15.71
C ASP A 63 3.87 -17.74 -16.77
N GLY A 64 2.96 -17.02 -17.42
CA GLY A 64 2.10 -17.58 -18.45
C GLY A 64 1.19 -16.53 -19.09
N GLU A 65 0.10 -16.99 -19.69
CA GLU A 65 -0.90 -16.10 -20.27
C GLU A 65 -1.86 -15.57 -19.19
N GLY A 66 -2.42 -14.39 -19.45
CA GLY A 66 -3.40 -13.75 -18.58
C GLY A 66 -3.03 -12.32 -18.19
N GLU A 67 -3.90 -11.39 -18.54
CA GLU A 67 -3.86 -10.00 -18.12
C GLU A 67 -5.26 -9.60 -17.65
N LEU A 68 -5.34 -8.98 -16.48
CA LEU A 68 -6.51 -8.25 -16.02
C LEU A 68 -6.30 -6.78 -16.38
N PHE A 69 -7.33 -6.14 -16.93
CA PHE A 69 -7.34 -4.70 -17.16
C PHE A 69 -8.68 -4.08 -16.78
N HIS A 70 -8.63 -3.01 -15.98
CA HIS A 70 -9.79 -2.20 -15.66
C HIS A 70 -9.45 -0.72 -15.73
N ARG A 71 -10.36 0.08 -16.27
CA ARG A 71 -10.26 1.55 -16.30
C ARG A 71 -11.39 2.17 -15.49
N PHE A 72 -11.04 2.98 -14.50
CA PHE A 72 -11.97 3.61 -13.58
C PHE A 72 -11.98 5.13 -13.77
N PRO A 73 -13.14 5.77 -13.99
CA PRO A 73 -13.25 7.21 -13.90
C PRO A 73 -13.22 7.64 -12.42
N LYS A 74 -12.43 8.65 -12.09
CA LYS A 74 -12.30 9.19 -10.74
C LYS A 74 -12.49 10.71 -10.72
N LEU A 75 -12.86 11.21 -9.54
CA LEU A 75 -13.04 12.61 -9.24
C LEU A 75 -12.22 12.99 -8.01
N SER A 76 -11.52 14.11 -8.10
CA SER A 76 -10.89 14.75 -6.94
C SER A 76 -11.48 16.14 -6.72
N PHE A 77 -11.65 16.51 -5.46
CA PHE A 77 -12.19 17.80 -5.05
C PHE A 77 -11.23 18.49 -4.09
N VAL A 78 -10.94 19.76 -4.34
CA VAL A 78 -10.09 20.59 -3.48
C VAL A 78 -10.73 21.96 -3.26
N ASN A 79 -10.36 22.62 -2.16
CA ASN A 79 -10.81 23.98 -1.86
C ASN A 79 -10.18 24.99 -2.83
N SER A 80 -8.89 24.82 -3.12
CA SER A 80 -8.17 25.49 -4.19
C SER A 80 -6.96 24.65 -4.62
N PRO A 81 -6.47 24.79 -5.86
CA PRO A 81 -5.24 24.10 -6.30
C PRO A 81 -4.02 24.50 -5.46
N GLN A 82 -3.99 25.74 -4.98
CA GLN A 82 -2.94 26.26 -4.12
C GLN A 82 -2.94 25.57 -2.73
N ASP A 83 -4.12 25.43 -2.11
CA ASP A 83 -4.27 24.71 -0.83
C ASP A 83 -3.82 23.25 -0.94
N ALA A 84 -4.18 22.59 -2.06
CA ALA A 84 -3.75 21.23 -2.33
C ALA A 84 -2.23 21.09 -2.43
N LYS A 85 -1.55 22.08 -3.02
CA LYS A 85 -0.08 22.14 -3.11
C LYS A 85 0.58 22.41 -1.76
N GLU A 86 0.11 23.42 -1.04
CA GLU A 86 0.69 23.82 0.26
C GLU A 86 0.56 22.73 1.33
N ARG A 87 -0.58 22.03 1.33
CA ARG A 87 -0.86 20.95 2.28
C ARG A 87 -0.42 19.58 1.80
N GLN A 88 0.12 19.49 0.58
CA GLN A 88 0.54 18.24 -0.06
C GLN A 88 -0.57 17.18 0.00
N LEU A 89 -1.77 17.57 -0.45
CA LEU A 89 -2.92 16.68 -0.43
C LEU A 89 -2.77 15.58 -1.49
N GLU A 90 -3.22 14.39 -1.15
CA GLU A 90 -3.16 13.20 -2.01
C GLU A 90 -4.55 12.59 -2.11
N ALA A 91 -4.95 12.20 -3.31
CA ALA A 91 -6.09 11.32 -3.50
C ALA A 91 -5.59 9.88 -3.33
N VAL A 92 -6.03 9.21 -2.27
CA VAL A 92 -5.64 7.84 -1.92
C VAL A 92 -6.80 6.91 -2.19
N ASP A 93 -6.54 5.75 -2.77
CA ASP A 93 -7.55 4.75 -3.07
C ASP A 93 -6.94 3.34 -3.10
N VAL A 94 -7.79 2.32 -3.12
CA VAL A 94 -7.42 0.91 -3.09
C VAL A 94 -8.12 0.14 -4.20
N LEU A 95 -7.36 -0.74 -4.85
CA LEU A 95 -7.84 -1.69 -5.84
C LEU A 95 -7.54 -3.08 -5.34
N SER A 96 -8.45 -4.03 -5.48
CA SER A 96 -8.25 -5.39 -4.99
C SER A 96 -8.49 -6.46 -6.04
N VAL A 97 -7.74 -7.55 -5.95
CA VAL A 97 -7.84 -8.69 -6.87
C VAL A 97 -7.43 -9.99 -6.17
N SER A 98 -8.13 -11.08 -6.45
CA SER A 98 -7.76 -12.43 -6.02
C SER A 98 -6.83 -13.06 -7.05
N LEU A 99 -5.63 -13.49 -6.61
CA LEU A 99 -4.58 -14.03 -7.48
C LEU A 99 -4.14 -15.43 -7.03
N LEU A 100 -3.83 -16.28 -8.00
CA LEU A 100 -3.34 -17.64 -7.74
C LEU A 100 -1.92 -17.58 -7.17
N CYS A 101 -1.66 -18.39 -6.15
CA CYS A 101 -0.32 -18.58 -5.62
C CYS A 101 0.54 -19.44 -6.54
N GLY A 102 1.86 -19.41 -6.30
CA GLY A 102 2.90 -20.08 -7.10
C GLY A 102 3.27 -19.34 -8.38
N ARG A 103 2.93 -18.04 -8.50
CA ARG A 103 3.13 -17.24 -9.70
C ARG A 103 3.74 -15.87 -9.43
N HIS A 104 4.40 -15.31 -10.43
CA HIS A 104 4.87 -13.94 -10.51
C HIS A 104 3.88 -13.06 -11.25
N TYR A 105 3.64 -11.87 -10.70
CA TYR A 105 2.75 -10.88 -11.30
C TYR A 105 3.44 -9.53 -11.42
N LEU A 106 3.16 -8.83 -12.51
CA LEU A 106 3.39 -7.39 -12.64
C LEU A 106 2.06 -6.68 -12.37
N LEU A 107 2.04 -5.81 -11.38
CA LEU A 107 0.94 -4.91 -11.09
C LEU A 107 1.30 -3.53 -11.65
N SER A 108 0.33 -2.86 -12.26
CA SER A 108 0.49 -1.45 -12.62
C SER A 108 -0.77 -0.63 -12.41
N VAL A 109 -0.54 0.60 -11.98
CA VAL A 109 -1.56 1.64 -11.83
C VAL A 109 -1.10 2.84 -12.65
N GLU A 110 -1.77 3.08 -13.78
CA GLU A 110 -1.58 4.28 -14.58
C GLU A 110 -2.70 5.28 -14.30
N VAL A 111 -2.33 6.55 -14.15
CA VAL A 111 -3.25 7.66 -13.91
C VAL A 111 -3.16 8.63 -15.08
N GLU A 112 -4.30 9.06 -15.59
CA GLU A 112 -4.38 10.01 -16.70
C GLU A 112 -5.31 11.17 -16.32
N ASP A 113 -4.75 12.38 -16.18
CA ASP A 113 -5.54 13.60 -15.96
C ASP A 113 -6.35 13.94 -17.21
N SER A 114 -7.67 13.97 -17.10
CA SER A 114 -8.56 14.04 -18.26
C SER A 114 -8.54 15.38 -19.00
N ILE A 115 -7.94 16.42 -18.41
CA ILE A 115 -7.91 17.77 -19.00
C ILE A 115 -6.54 18.03 -19.64
N SER A 116 -5.45 17.82 -18.91
CA SER A 116 -4.09 18.06 -19.43
C SER A 116 -3.54 16.90 -20.24
N GLY A 117 -4.11 15.69 -20.12
CA GLY A 117 -3.58 14.48 -20.75
C GLY A 117 -2.32 13.94 -20.08
N ARG A 118 -1.84 14.59 -19.01
CA ARG A 118 -0.65 14.15 -18.26
C ARG A 118 -0.89 12.80 -17.62
N LYS A 119 0.16 11.99 -17.62
CA LYS A 119 0.12 10.62 -17.10
C LYS A 119 1.08 10.41 -15.96
N GLY A 120 0.79 9.42 -15.13
CA GLY A 120 1.68 8.88 -14.12
C GLY A 120 1.52 7.37 -14.05
N CYS A 121 2.57 6.64 -13.70
CA CYS A 121 2.50 5.20 -13.56
C CYS A 121 3.27 4.76 -12.32
N TRP A 122 2.70 3.81 -11.59
CA TRP A 122 3.38 3.04 -10.58
C TRP A 122 3.29 1.56 -10.98
N GLU A 123 4.40 0.84 -10.86
CA GLU A 123 4.48 -0.60 -11.15
C GLU A 123 5.24 -1.31 -10.05
N ASP A 124 4.86 -2.56 -9.79
CA ASP A 124 5.60 -3.46 -8.89
C ASP A 124 5.44 -4.91 -9.33
N THR A 125 6.46 -5.71 -9.05
CA THR A 125 6.45 -7.15 -9.31
C THR A 125 6.39 -7.89 -8.00
N LEU A 126 5.50 -8.89 -7.90
CA LEU A 126 5.43 -9.74 -6.73
C LEU A 126 5.42 -11.22 -7.10
N PHE A 127 5.96 -12.02 -6.20
CA PHE A 127 5.76 -13.46 -6.18
C PHE A 127 4.78 -13.82 -5.06
N LEU A 128 3.78 -14.63 -5.37
CA LEU A 128 2.80 -15.11 -4.39
C LEU A 128 3.14 -16.54 -3.97
N PRO A 129 3.80 -16.79 -2.84
CA PRO A 129 4.00 -18.15 -2.35
C PRO A 129 2.65 -18.77 -1.91
N PRO A 130 2.46 -20.09 -2.05
CA PRO A 130 1.31 -20.77 -1.45
C PRO A 130 1.29 -20.62 0.07
N TRP A 131 0.09 -20.50 0.64
CA TRP A 131 -0.12 -20.39 2.07
C TRP A 131 -0.09 -21.79 2.70
N LYS A 132 0.98 -22.11 3.43
CA LYS A 132 1.16 -23.43 4.06
C LYS A 132 1.56 -23.30 5.52
N GLY A 133 0.76 -23.89 6.41
CA GLY A 133 1.00 -23.81 7.85
C GLY A 133 0.94 -22.35 8.36
N PRO A 134 1.51 -22.07 9.55
CA PRO A 134 1.56 -20.73 10.12
C PRO A 134 2.16 -19.73 9.12
N SER A 135 1.38 -18.71 8.77
CA SER A 135 1.75 -17.73 7.73
C SER A 135 1.43 -16.31 8.17
N MET A 136 1.96 -15.31 7.44
CA MET A 136 1.78 -13.90 7.75
C MET A 136 1.52 -13.11 6.46
N SER A 137 0.56 -12.18 6.50
CA SER A 137 0.32 -11.24 5.40
C SER A 137 1.50 -10.27 5.21
N SER A 138 1.44 -9.47 4.14
CA SER A 138 2.21 -8.22 4.10
C SER A 138 1.87 -7.32 5.30
N ILE A 139 2.81 -6.46 5.68
CA ILE A 139 2.54 -5.38 6.64
C ILE A 139 1.95 -4.21 5.86
N GLN A 140 0.70 -3.87 6.12
CA GLN A 140 0.08 -2.67 5.59
C GLN A 140 0.51 -1.47 6.43
N ILE A 141 1.15 -0.49 5.79
CA ILE A 141 1.54 0.77 6.41
C ILE A 141 0.41 1.79 6.25
N SER A 142 0.06 2.46 7.34
CA SER A 142 -1.11 3.33 7.41
C SER A 142 -0.81 4.67 8.07
N TYR A 143 -1.61 5.67 7.72
CA TYR A 143 -1.60 6.96 8.40
C TYR A 143 -2.32 6.89 9.76
N TYR A 144 -3.40 6.12 9.79
CA TYR A 144 -4.31 6.05 10.93
C TYR A 144 -5.00 4.68 10.96
N LEU A 145 -5.32 4.21 12.16
CA LEU A 145 -6.13 3.02 12.38
C LEU A 145 -7.49 3.49 12.92
N LYS A 146 -8.54 3.34 12.12
CA LYS A 146 -9.90 3.62 12.57
C LYS A 146 -10.44 2.39 13.30
N GLN A 147 -11.05 2.58 14.46
CA GLN A 147 -11.72 1.50 15.18
C GLN A 147 -13.23 1.69 15.10
N GLU A 148 -13.94 0.69 14.59
CA GLU A 148 -15.40 0.66 14.57
C GLU A 148 -15.87 -0.74 15.00
N GLU A 149 -16.76 -0.81 15.99
CA GLU A 149 -17.35 -2.07 16.47
C GLU A 149 -16.31 -3.16 16.84
N GLY A 150 -15.17 -2.74 17.41
CA GLY A 150 -14.08 -3.64 17.77
C GLY A 150 -13.21 -4.13 16.60
N ARG A 151 -13.49 -3.68 15.37
CA ARG A 151 -12.68 -3.95 14.18
C ARG A 151 -11.71 -2.80 13.91
N VAL A 152 -10.56 -3.14 13.36
CA VAL A 152 -9.52 -2.16 12.98
C VAL A 152 -9.55 -1.99 11.46
N PHE A 153 -9.71 -0.74 11.02
CA PHE A 153 -9.71 -0.35 9.62
C PHE A 153 -8.49 0.53 9.34
N PRO A 154 -7.45 -0.01 8.70
CA PRO A 154 -6.27 0.76 8.31
C PRO A 154 -6.63 1.76 7.21
N ILE A 155 -6.25 3.02 7.42
CA ILE A 155 -6.31 4.05 6.36
C ILE A 155 -4.95 4.03 5.64
N PRO A 156 -4.89 3.53 4.40
CA PRO A 156 -3.63 3.24 3.72
C PRO A 156 -2.81 4.52 3.51
N TYR A 157 -1.48 4.35 3.48
CA TYR A 157 -0.57 5.45 3.19
C TYR A 157 0.53 5.02 2.20
N PRO A 158 0.19 4.92 0.90
CA PRO A 158 1.06 4.33 -0.12
C PRO A 158 2.42 5.02 -0.23
N GLY A 159 2.45 6.34 -0.04
CA GLY A 159 3.68 7.12 -0.12
C GLY A 159 4.70 6.83 0.98
N ARG A 160 4.30 6.20 2.11
CA ARG A 160 5.20 5.72 3.18
C ARG A 160 6.21 6.75 3.72
N LYS A 161 5.94 8.05 3.54
CA LYS A 161 6.80 9.15 3.98
C LYS A 161 6.34 9.70 5.32
N PHE A 162 7.09 9.39 6.38
CA PHE A 162 6.81 9.88 7.71
C PHE A 162 7.81 10.97 8.13
N GLY A 163 7.39 11.88 9.01
CA GLY A 163 8.17 13.06 9.40
C GLY A 163 7.30 14.28 9.68
N GLY A 164 7.91 15.32 10.26
CA GLY A 164 7.23 16.56 10.62
C GLY A 164 6.05 16.32 11.57
N ARG A 165 4.82 16.42 11.04
CA ARG A 165 3.56 16.16 11.76
C ARG A 165 3.20 14.67 11.88
N ARG A 166 3.78 13.81 11.05
CA ARG A 166 3.52 12.35 11.01
C ARG A 166 4.61 11.60 11.78
N ARG A 167 4.46 11.49 13.09
CA ARG A 167 5.46 10.85 13.99
C ARG A 167 5.05 9.47 14.46
N ILE A 168 3.83 9.04 14.14
CA ILE A 168 3.33 7.71 14.46
C ILE A 168 3.16 6.99 13.12
N LEU A 169 3.90 5.91 12.94
CA LEU A 169 3.68 4.96 11.86
C LEU A 169 2.65 3.95 12.35
N CYS A 170 1.52 3.84 11.66
CA CYS A 170 0.53 2.80 11.94
C CYS A 170 0.81 1.58 11.06
N TYR A 171 0.60 0.39 11.61
CA TYR A 171 0.71 -0.87 10.89
C TYR A 171 -0.51 -1.76 11.12
N TYR A 172 -0.77 -2.63 10.15
CA TYR A 172 -1.73 -3.72 10.22
C TYR A 172 -1.11 -4.96 9.57
N LEU A 173 -1.28 -6.13 10.19
CA LEU A 173 -0.96 -7.42 9.59
C LEU A 173 -1.86 -8.53 10.13
N GLU A 174 -1.93 -9.61 9.37
CA GLU A 174 -2.67 -10.82 9.71
C GLU A 174 -1.71 -12.00 9.81
N LEU A 175 -1.96 -12.85 10.79
CA LEU A 175 -1.30 -14.12 11.01
C LEU A 175 -2.34 -15.23 10.83
N TYR A 176 -1.97 -16.25 10.08
CA TYR A 176 -2.89 -17.30 9.64
C TYR A 176 -2.45 -18.67 10.13
N ASN A 177 -3.42 -19.59 10.24
CA ASN A 177 -3.19 -21.02 10.49
C ASN A 177 -2.34 -21.29 11.74
N LEU A 178 -2.50 -20.47 12.78
CA LEU A 178 -1.75 -20.58 14.03
C LEU A 178 -2.26 -21.75 14.87
N LYS A 179 -1.32 -22.45 15.52
CA LYS A 179 -1.60 -23.55 16.44
C LYS A 179 -0.77 -23.40 17.71
N GLY A 180 -1.30 -22.73 18.72
CA GLY A 180 -0.65 -22.61 20.03
C GLY A 180 0.02 -21.26 20.26
N GLU A 181 1.22 -21.29 20.84
CA GLU A 181 1.96 -20.07 21.19
C GLU A 181 2.63 -19.46 19.95
N VAL A 182 2.51 -18.14 19.80
CA VAL A 182 3.20 -17.36 18.77
C VAL A 182 4.00 -16.26 19.44
N GLU A 183 5.30 -16.23 19.18
CA GLU A 183 6.20 -15.13 19.54
C GLU A 183 6.22 -14.14 18.37
N LEU A 184 5.68 -12.93 18.58
CA LEU A 184 5.65 -11.86 17.59
C LEU A 184 6.55 -10.71 18.02
N ALA A 185 7.48 -10.33 17.15
CA ALA A 185 8.42 -9.23 17.39
C ALA A 185 8.49 -8.28 16.20
N TYR A 186 8.70 -7.00 16.50
CA TYR A 186 8.84 -5.91 15.51
C TYR A 186 10.18 -5.22 15.62
N PHE A 187 10.77 -4.92 14.47
CA PHE A 187 12.07 -4.29 14.34
C PHE A 187 12.02 -3.17 13.31
N ILE A 188 12.71 -2.07 13.60
CA ILE A 188 13.06 -1.06 12.60
C ILE A 188 14.47 -1.35 12.14
N LEU A 189 14.61 -1.58 10.84
CA LEU A 189 15.88 -1.80 10.19
C LEU A 189 16.29 -0.56 9.39
N SER A 190 17.59 -0.36 9.24
CA SER A 190 18.13 0.56 8.24
C SER A 190 17.83 0.06 6.83
N GLU A 191 18.10 0.90 5.84
CA GLU A 191 18.10 0.51 4.43
C GLU A 191 19.05 -0.66 4.13
N SER A 192 20.21 -0.72 4.81
CA SER A 192 21.17 -1.84 4.71
C SER A 192 20.67 -3.14 5.36
N GLY A 193 19.62 -3.08 6.19
CA GLY A 193 19.08 -4.24 6.91
C GLY A 193 19.58 -4.39 8.35
N ASP A 194 20.40 -3.48 8.84
CA ASP A 194 20.88 -3.48 10.23
C ASP A 194 19.74 -3.10 11.17
N THR A 195 19.64 -3.80 12.30
CA THR A 195 18.61 -3.48 13.30
C THR A 195 18.94 -2.17 14.00
N ILE A 196 18.11 -1.16 13.78
CA ILE A 196 18.20 0.15 14.45
C ILE A 196 17.48 0.12 15.78
N GLN A 197 16.30 -0.51 15.82
CA GLN A 197 15.49 -0.54 17.03
C GLN A 197 14.64 -1.81 17.09
N ARG A 198 14.58 -2.41 18.28
CA ARG A 198 13.57 -3.43 18.63
C ARG A 198 12.38 -2.74 19.28
N ILE A 199 11.19 -2.90 18.72
CA ILE A 199 10.01 -2.13 19.10
C ILE A 199 9.17 -2.83 20.15
N LYS A 200 8.78 -4.07 19.87
CA LYS A 200 7.88 -4.86 20.70
C LYS A 200 8.18 -6.33 20.51
N GLU A 201 8.04 -7.10 21.57
CA GLU A 201 8.03 -8.56 21.57
C GLU A 201 6.92 -9.02 22.49
N ARG A 202 6.13 -10.00 22.06
CA ARG A 202 5.07 -10.58 22.87
C ARG A 202 4.81 -12.03 22.50
N LYS A 203 4.36 -12.79 23.49
CA LYS A 203 3.82 -14.14 23.32
C LYS A 203 2.31 -14.05 23.27
N LEU A 204 1.71 -14.74 22.32
CA LEU A 204 0.27 -14.80 22.12
C LEU A 204 -0.14 -16.25 22.05
N LEU A 205 -1.22 -16.61 22.73
CA LEU A 205 -1.87 -17.91 22.54
C LEU A 205 -2.99 -17.71 21.53
N SER A 206 -2.94 -18.45 20.42
CA SER A 206 -3.98 -18.41 19.39
C SER A 206 -4.20 -19.77 18.74
N SER A 207 -5.44 -20.04 18.39
CA SER A 207 -5.85 -21.16 17.55
C SER A 207 -6.63 -20.60 16.36
N GLY A 208 -6.03 -20.59 15.17
CA GLY A 208 -6.61 -20.00 13.96
C GLY A 208 -5.92 -18.71 13.52
N ASN A 209 -6.71 -17.71 13.12
CA ASN A 209 -6.20 -16.46 12.57
C ASN A 209 -6.15 -15.36 13.63
N LEU A 210 -5.20 -14.46 13.50
CA LEU A 210 -4.97 -13.35 14.42
C LEU A 210 -4.61 -12.09 13.64
N VAL A 211 -5.19 -10.96 14.02
CA VAL A 211 -4.79 -9.64 13.54
C VAL A 211 -3.87 -8.98 14.56
N ASP A 212 -2.78 -8.35 14.09
CA ASP A 212 -2.10 -7.33 14.89
C ASP A 212 -2.08 -5.99 14.17
N ALA A 213 -2.40 -4.94 14.93
CA ALA A 213 -2.32 -3.58 14.46
C ALA A 213 -1.84 -2.68 15.60
N GLY A 214 -1.10 -1.64 15.25
CA GLY A 214 -0.53 -0.75 16.26
C GLY A 214 0.11 0.49 15.67
N GLY A 215 0.53 1.38 16.57
CA GLY A 215 1.29 2.58 16.26
C GLY A 215 2.70 2.50 16.80
N ILE A 216 3.68 2.89 15.98
CA ILE A 216 5.09 2.98 16.34
C ILE A 216 5.47 4.46 16.31
N ASN A 217 5.90 5.00 17.45
CA ASN A 217 6.43 6.36 17.51
C ASN A 217 7.85 6.38 16.95
N ILE A 218 8.04 7.08 15.85
CA ILE A 218 9.32 7.16 15.12
C ILE A 218 10.05 8.49 15.34
N VAL A 219 9.64 9.31 16.33
CA VAL A 219 10.21 10.65 16.58
C VAL A 219 11.72 10.62 16.84
N ALA A 220 12.25 9.52 17.36
CA ALA A 220 13.66 9.35 17.68
C ALA A 220 14.52 8.95 16.47
N LEU A 221 13.91 8.58 15.33
CA LEU A 221 14.65 8.21 14.14
C LEU A 221 15.19 9.45 13.43
N LYS A 222 16.44 9.37 12.96
CA LYS A 222 17.01 10.38 12.07
C LYS A 222 16.33 10.31 10.70
N PRO A 223 16.27 11.40 9.92
CA PRO A 223 15.82 11.34 8.53
C PRO A 223 16.59 10.28 7.73
N GLY A 224 15.87 9.44 6.98
CA GLY A 224 16.46 8.36 6.19
C GLY A 224 15.43 7.33 5.76
N THR A 225 15.89 6.31 5.03
CA THR A 225 15.08 5.16 4.60
C THR A 225 15.21 4.03 5.60
N TYR A 226 14.08 3.44 5.98
CA TYR A 226 14.00 2.35 6.95
C TYR A 226 13.06 1.25 6.47
N ARG A 227 13.19 0.06 7.05
CA ARG A 227 12.25 -1.05 6.86
C ARG A 227 11.62 -1.44 8.18
N LEU A 228 10.30 -1.63 8.19
CA LEU A 228 9.61 -2.28 9.30
C LEU A 228 9.61 -3.79 9.05
N LEU A 229 10.18 -4.55 9.98
CA LEU A 229 10.16 -6.01 9.96
C LEU A 229 9.28 -6.53 11.08
N ALA A 230 8.31 -7.37 10.75
CA ALA A 230 7.62 -8.24 11.68
C ALA A 230 8.23 -9.64 11.59
N ARG A 231 8.45 -10.29 12.74
CA ARG A 231 8.89 -11.68 12.83
C ARG A 231 7.93 -12.42 13.74
N ALA A 232 7.32 -13.47 13.22
CA ALA A 232 6.50 -14.39 13.98
C ALA A 232 7.21 -15.76 14.06
N LYS A 233 7.27 -16.33 15.25
CA LYS A 233 7.67 -17.72 15.48
C LYS A 233 6.50 -18.44 16.12
N ALA A 234 5.85 -19.32 15.36
CA ALA A 234 4.85 -20.23 15.90
C ALA A 234 5.55 -21.42 16.56
N GLY A 235 5.21 -21.70 17.82
CA GLY A 235 5.62 -22.90 18.54
C GLY A 235 4.67 -24.05 18.22
N GLY A 236 5.21 -25.12 17.64
CA GLY A 236 4.56 -26.41 17.46
C GLY A 236 5.48 -27.52 17.95
#